data_AF-A0A0C2MQV5-F1
#
_entry.id   AF-A0A0C2MQV5-F1
#
_cell.length_a   1.000
_cell.length_b   1.000
_cell.length_c   1.000
_cell.angle_alpha   90.00
_cell.angle_beta   90.00
_cell.angle_gamma   90.00
#
_symmetry.space_group_name_H-M   'P 1'
#
loop_
_entity.id
_entity.type
_entity.pdbx_description
1 polymer ?
#
loop_
_entity_poly.entity_id
_entity_poly.type
_entity_poly.pdbx_seq_one_letter_code
_entity_poly.pdbx_strand_id
1 'polypeptide(L)'
;MADSITEFTLKLARHLLVVNGQVGVVSISGFVGYLTLLLVDQGLRGPAKDHLSEFLDCNYSFIGISYTNDLEFECQNIFRMDEFRHIGSVKSAIFHSQKSVETFKQMALEFYDMEFQEIEPFSNTRQYYIITEWANSLRGVPMNDILVEPYGKELSLLMINEYTIRFQWRTPFLLRSTKKVSFTDITNKEHMILMMRMVDYFKFYNDLYLKASVVFIPLVDQDIFAAAVLPDEDNNVIELLKNMNVRFVVYSEQKNEYMVS
;
A
#
# COMPACT_ATOMS: atom_id res chain seq x y z
N MET A 1 -6.78 -10.58 -9.27
CA MET A 1 -6.46 -10.19 -7.87
C MET A 1 -5.20 -9.35 -7.78
N ALA A 2 -4.02 -9.81 -8.26
CA ALA A 2 -2.85 -8.92 -8.34
C ALA A 2 -3.18 -7.65 -9.13
N ASP A 3 -3.86 -7.82 -10.27
CA ASP A 3 -4.39 -6.72 -11.09
C ASP A 3 -5.33 -5.80 -10.30
N SER A 4 -6.27 -6.36 -9.51
CA SER A 4 -7.21 -5.61 -8.67
C SER A 4 -6.48 -4.79 -7.60
N ILE A 5 -5.47 -5.37 -6.94
CA ILE A 5 -4.61 -4.66 -5.97
C ILE A 5 -3.83 -3.56 -6.67
N THR A 6 -3.24 -3.82 -7.84
CA THR A 6 -2.51 -2.82 -8.62
C THR A 6 -3.43 -1.69 -9.08
N GLU A 7 -4.64 -2.00 -9.54
CA GLU A 7 -5.64 -1.01 -9.93
C GLU A 7 -6.05 -0.15 -8.74
N PHE A 8 -6.34 -0.77 -7.60
CA PHE A 8 -6.62 -0.07 -6.35
C PHE A 8 -5.43 0.83 -5.94
N THR A 9 -4.21 0.32 -6.01
CA THR A 9 -2.98 1.08 -5.71
C THR A 9 -2.87 2.33 -6.59
N LEU A 10 -3.12 2.20 -7.89
CA LEU A 10 -3.10 3.32 -8.83
C LEU A 10 -4.23 4.32 -8.56
N LYS A 11 -5.45 3.84 -8.26
CA LYS A 11 -6.57 4.71 -7.86
C LYS A 11 -6.21 5.53 -6.61
N LEU A 12 -5.65 4.88 -5.59
CA LEU A 12 -5.21 5.52 -4.35
C LEU A 12 -4.09 6.53 -4.59
N ALA A 13 -3.06 6.16 -5.36
CA ALA A 13 -1.94 7.04 -5.69
C ALA A 13 -2.42 8.32 -6.41
N ARG A 14 -3.30 8.18 -7.41
CA ARG A 14 -3.85 9.32 -8.15
C ARG A 14 -4.70 10.21 -7.25
N HIS A 15 -5.53 9.63 -6.40
CA HIS A 15 -6.34 10.40 -5.47
C HIS A 15 -5.47 11.23 -4.52
N LEU A 16 -4.44 10.62 -3.92
CA LEU A 16 -3.54 11.32 -3.00
C LEU A 16 -2.73 12.42 -3.69
N LEU A 17 -2.29 12.21 -4.93
CA LEU A 17 -1.64 13.27 -5.70
C LEU A 17 -2.56 14.46 -5.98
N VAL A 18 -3.85 14.23 -6.24
CA VAL A 18 -4.83 15.31 -6.47
C VAL A 18 -5.15 16.05 -5.17
N VAL A 19 -5.41 15.32 -4.09
CA VAL A 19 -5.81 15.90 -2.79
C VAL A 19 -4.68 16.68 -2.14
N ASN A 20 -3.45 16.18 -2.22
CA ASN A 20 -2.34 16.85 -1.56
C ASN A 20 -1.95 18.17 -2.22
N GLY A 21 -2.36 18.44 -3.47
CA GLY A 21 -2.26 19.74 -4.18
C GLY A 21 -0.85 20.36 -4.26
N GLN A 22 0.14 19.74 -3.61
CA GLN A 22 1.50 20.19 -3.37
C GLN A 22 2.46 18.99 -3.43
N VAL A 23 3.69 19.35 -3.75
CA VAL A 23 4.89 18.52 -3.96
C VAL A 23 5.31 17.83 -2.67
N GLY A 24 4.69 16.70 -2.35
CA GLY A 24 5.07 15.84 -1.22
C GLY A 24 5.58 14.50 -1.70
N VAL A 25 6.57 13.95 -1.00
CA VAL A 25 6.90 12.52 -1.12
C VAL A 25 5.72 11.75 -0.53
N VAL A 26 5.10 10.89 -1.34
CA VAL A 26 4.00 10.03 -0.90
C VAL A 26 4.49 8.59 -0.87
N SER A 27 4.22 7.89 0.22
CA SER A 27 4.40 6.45 0.35
C SER A 27 3.06 5.83 0.68
N ILE A 28 2.63 4.85 -0.12
CA ILE A 28 1.42 4.07 0.13
C ILE A 28 1.68 2.58 -0.06
N SER A 29 0.93 1.77 0.68
CA SER A 29 0.81 0.33 0.44
C SER A 29 -0.60 0.03 -0.03
N GLY A 30 -0.79 -0.08 -1.35
CA GLY A 30 -2.09 -0.47 -1.89
C GLY A 30 -2.46 -1.90 -1.53
N PHE A 31 -1.49 -2.78 -1.30
CA PHE A 31 -1.71 -4.12 -0.75
C PHE A 31 -2.40 -4.09 0.62
N VAL A 32 -1.82 -3.33 1.57
CA VAL A 32 -2.38 -3.21 2.94
C VAL A 32 -3.73 -2.50 2.92
N GLY A 33 -3.86 -1.45 2.11
CA GLY A 33 -5.14 -0.74 1.94
C GLY A 33 -6.23 -1.63 1.36
N TYR A 34 -5.90 -2.42 0.33
CA TYR A 34 -6.83 -3.36 -0.30
C TYR A 34 -7.30 -4.42 0.68
N LEU A 35 -6.37 -5.09 1.37
CA LEU A 35 -6.71 -6.11 2.37
C LEU A 35 -7.52 -5.55 3.55
N THR A 36 -7.26 -4.31 3.95
CA THR A 36 -8.08 -3.64 4.97
C THR A 36 -9.52 -3.45 4.50
N LEU A 37 -9.72 -2.91 3.29
CA LEU A 37 -11.06 -2.70 2.75
C LEU A 37 -11.79 -4.00 2.47
N LEU A 38 -11.04 -5.04 2.13
CA LEU A 38 -11.56 -6.38 1.96
C LEU A 38 -12.05 -6.99 3.28
N LEU A 39 -11.34 -6.76 4.39
CA LEU A 39 -11.85 -7.12 5.71
C LEU A 39 -13.14 -6.34 6.06
N VAL A 40 -13.19 -5.05 5.71
CA VAL A 40 -14.42 -4.25 5.88
C VAL A 40 -15.57 -4.85 5.09
N ASP A 41 -15.34 -5.24 3.84
CA ASP A 41 -16.33 -5.87 2.97
C ASP A 41 -16.94 -7.14 3.60
N GLN A 42 -16.13 -7.96 4.26
CA GLN A 42 -16.59 -9.14 5.01
C GLN A 42 -17.54 -8.80 6.16
N GLY A 43 -17.39 -7.62 6.76
CA GLY A 43 -18.27 -7.11 7.82
C GLY A 43 -19.52 -6.39 7.32
N LEU A 44 -19.57 -6.01 6.04
CA LEU A 44 -20.69 -5.27 5.45
C LEU A 44 -21.83 -6.18 5.00
N ARG A 45 -23.01 -5.56 4.81
CA ARG A 45 -24.21 -6.21 4.26
C ARG A 45 -24.97 -5.27 3.35
N GLY A 46 -25.76 -5.84 2.43
CA GLY A 46 -26.62 -5.09 1.54
C GLY A 46 -25.86 -4.10 0.64
N PRO A 47 -26.44 -2.95 0.28
CA PRO A 47 -25.88 -2.06 -0.74
C PRO A 47 -24.47 -1.55 -0.44
N ALA A 48 -24.10 -1.41 0.84
CA ALA A 48 -22.75 -0.98 1.22
C ALA A 48 -21.69 -2.03 0.86
N LYS A 49 -22.02 -3.32 1.02
CA LYS A 49 -21.17 -4.44 0.60
C LYS A 49 -21.04 -4.44 -0.92
N ASP A 50 -22.17 -4.36 -1.62
CA ASP A 50 -22.19 -4.39 -3.09
C ASP A 50 -21.31 -3.30 -3.69
N HIS A 51 -21.44 -2.05 -3.21
CA HIS A 51 -20.61 -0.94 -3.68
C HIS A 51 -19.12 -1.11 -3.37
N LEU A 52 -18.78 -1.60 -2.17
CA LEU A 52 -17.37 -1.78 -1.79
C LEU A 52 -16.72 -2.90 -2.59
N SER A 53 -17.41 -4.02 -2.73
CA SER A 53 -16.95 -5.13 -3.53
C SER A 53 -16.79 -4.79 -5.01
N GLU A 54 -17.73 -4.04 -5.60
CA GLU A 54 -17.61 -3.52 -6.97
C GLU A 54 -16.36 -2.63 -7.10
N PHE A 55 -16.13 -1.75 -6.11
CA PHE A 55 -14.95 -0.90 -6.08
C PHE A 55 -13.64 -1.69 -6.00
N LEU A 56 -13.62 -2.81 -5.26
CA LEU A 56 -12.46 -3.69 -5.09
C LEU A 56 -12.24 -4.65 -6.28
N ASP A 57 -13.13 -4.65 -7.28
CA ASP A 57 -13.09 -5.54 -8.45
C ASP A 57 -12.84 -7.01 -8.07
N CYS A 58 -13.61 -7.47 -7.08
CA CYS A 58 -13.52 -8.84 -6.59
C CYS A 58 -14.26 -9.81 -7.50
N ASN A 59 -13.54 -10.79 -8.05
CA ASN A 59 -14.17 -11.97 -8.64
C ASN A 59 -14.73 -12.86 -7.53
N TYR A 60 -16.04 -12.84 -7.39
CA TYR A 60 -16.75 -13.66 -6.43
C TYR A 60 -16.78 -15.13 -6.85
N SER A 61 -16.54 -16.02 -5.89
CA SER A 61 -17.03 -17.38 -5.99
C SER A 61 -18.21 -17.59 -5.06
N PHE A 62 -19.24 -18.24 -5.59
CA PHE A 62 -20.36 -18.72 -4.79
C PHE A 62 -19.85 -19.77 -3.80
N ILE A 63 -20.05 -19.53 -2.50
CA ILE A 63 -19.61 -20.45 -1.43
C ILE A 63 -20.78 -21.29 -0.93
N GLY A 64 -21.99 -20.72 -0.88
CA GLY A 64 -23.17 -21.44 -0.43
C GLY A 64 -24.36 -20.52 -0.18
N ILE A 65 -25.45 -21.15 0.25
CA ILE A 65 -26.64 -20.46 0.74
C ILE A 65 -26.51 -20.43 2.26
N SER A 66 -26.49 -19.24 2.86
CA SER A 66 -26.47 -19.12 4.31
C SER A 66 -27.81 -19.57 4.93
N TYR A 67 -27.83 -19.82 6.24
CA TYR A 67 -29.06 -20.18 6.96
C TYR A 67 -30.18 -19.12 6.86
N THR A 68 -29.87 -17.90 6.39
CA THR A 68 -30.84 -16.82 6.15
C THR A 68 -31.33 -16.73 4.70
N ASN A 69 -30.99 -17.69 3.83
CA ASN A 69 -31.26 -17.68 2.37
C ASN A 69 -30.54 -16.57 1.60
N ASP A 70 -29.48 -15.99 2.16
CA ASP A 70 -28.64 -15.05 1.42
C ASP A 70 -27.54 -15.83 0.68
N LEU A 71 -27.33 -15.51 -0.60
CA LEU A 71 -26.22 -16.03 -1.39
C LEU A 71 -24.92 -15.42 -0.84
N GLU A 72 -24.04 -16.25 -0.29
CA GLU A 72 -22.78 -15.80 0.27
C GLU A 72 -21.69 -15.91 -0.79
N PHE A 73 -21.18 -14.74 -1.17
CA PHE A 73 -20.06 -14.58 -2.09
C PHE A 73 -18.85 -14.06 -1.31
N GLU A 74 -17.70 -14.72 -1.45
CA GLU A 74 -16.42 -14.16 -1.01
C GLU A 74 -15.52 -13.93 -2.21
N CYS A 75 -14.68 -12.90 -2.11
CA CYS A 75 -13.52 -12.76 -2.97
C CYS A 75 -12.60 -13.97 -2.76
N GLN A 76 -12.15 -14.61 -3.84
CA GLN A 76 -11.15 -15.68 -3.74
C GLN A 76 -9.78 -15.11 -3.35
N ASN A 77 -9.56 -14.89 -2.06
CA ASN A 77 -8.33 -14.29 -1.54
C ASN A 77 -7.20 -15.30 -1.50
N ILE A 78 -6.32 -15.22 -2.50
CA ILE A 78 -5.05 -15.94 -2.51
C ILE A 78 -4.02 -15.16 -1.68
N PHE A 79 -4.09 -13.83 -1.66
CA PHE A 79 -3.14 -13.00 -0.92
C PHE A 79 -3.55 -12.82 0.53
N ARG A 80 -2.57 -12.93 1.41
CA ARG A 80 -2.67 -12.79 2.86
C ARG A 80 -1.59 -11.83 3.35
N MET A 81 -1.75 -11.28 4.56
CA MET A 81 -0.79 -10.30 5.09
C MET A 81 0.63 -10.86 5.30
N ASP A 82 0.79 -12.17 5.41
CA ASP A 82 2.08 -12.84 5.50
C ASP A 82 2.94 -12.66 4.24
N GLU A 83 2.33 -12.53 3.06
CA GLU A 83 3.05 -12.21 1.81
C GLU A 83 3.80 -10.87 1.92
N PHE A 84 3.24 -9.88 2.63
CA PHE A 84 3.92 -8.60 2.83
C PHE A 84 5.13 -8.71 3.77
N ARG A 85 5.17 -9.74 4.63
CA ARG A 85 6.25 -9.93 5.62
C ARG A 85 7.60 -10.22 4.97
N HIS A 86 7.62 -10.61 3.69
CA HIS A 86 8.85 -10.75 2.92
C HIS A 86 9.58 -9.42 2.69
N ILE A 87 8.85 -8.31 2.58
CA ILE A 87 9.41 -6.99 2.23
C ILE A 87 9.31 -5.96 3.36
N GLY A 88 8.63 -6.30 4.44
CA GLY A 88 8.34 -5.34 5.50
C GLY A 88 7.59 -5.93 6.67
N SER A 89 6.99 -5.05 7.46
CA SER A 89 6.10 -5.37 8.57
C SER A 89 4.86 -4.50 8.49
N VAL A 90 3.75 -5.05 8.95
CA VAL A 90 2.48 -4.33 9.08
C VAL A 90 2.01 -4.50 10.51
N LYS A 91 1.43 -3.45 11.07
CA LYS A 91 0.65 -3.50 12.29
C LYS A 91 -0.64 -2.75 12.09
N SER A 92 -1.74 -3.45 12.33
CA SER A 92 -3.07 -2.94 12.05
C SER A 92 -3.99 -3.16 13.24
N ALA A 93 -4.84 -2.18 13.52
CA ALA A 93 -5.85 -2.31 14.57
C ALA A 93 -7.17 -1.63 14.20
N ILE A 94 -8.26 -2.26 14.65
CA ILE A 94 -9.61 -1.72 14.67
C ILE A 94 -9.93 -1.32 16.11
N PHE A 95 -10.13 -0.03 16.33
CA PHE A 95 -10.71 0.50 17.55
C PHE A 95 -12.22 0.60 17.37
N HIS A 96 -12.99 0.00 18.28
CA HIS A 96 -14.45 -0.07 18.17
C HIS A 96 -15.15 0.19 19.50
N SER A 97 -16.32 0.83 19.46
CA SER A 97 -17.14 1.11 20.66
C SER A 97 -18.27 0.12 20.89
N GLN A 98 -18.62 -0.67 19.87
CA GLN A 98 -19.73 -1.62 19.91
C GLN A 98 -19.24 -3.06 20.04
N LYS A 99 -20.11 -3.97 20.49
CA LYS A 99 -19.77 -5.39 20.55
C LYS A 99 -19.51 -5.95 19.15
N SER A 100 -18.30 -6.48 18.97
CA SER A 100 -17.87 -7.22 17.79
C SER A 100 -18.27 -8.69 17.87
N VAL A 101 -18.49 -9.34 16.74
CA VAL A 101 -18.66 -10.79 16.67
C VAL A 101 -17.30 -11.49 16.81
N GLU A 102 -17.18 -12.46 17.72
CA GLU A 102 -15.90 -13.09 18.04
C GLU A 102 -15.28 -13.85 16.86
N THR A 103 -16.12 -14.50 16.03
CA THR A 103 -15.65 -15.18 14.82
C THR A 103 -15.05 -14.19 13.81
N PHE A 104 -15.60 -12.98 13.73
CA PHE A 104 -15.06 -11.92 12.87
C PHE A 104 -13.71 -11.43 13.38
N LYS A 105 -13.56 -11.23 14.70
CA LYS A 105 -12.28 -10.88 15.33
C LYS A 105 -11.19 -11.91 15.06
N GLN A 106 -11.52 -13.19 15.24
CA GLN A 106 -10.58 -14.29 15.01
C GLN A 106 -10.13 -14.33 13.55
N MET A 107 -11.08 -14.22 12.61
CA MET A 107 -10.79 -14.18 11.17
C MET A 107 -9.92 -12.96 10.81
N ALA A 108 -10.23 -11.78 11.32
CA ALA A 108 -9.45 -10.58 11.08
C ALA A 108 -7.99 -10.72 11.56
N LEU A 109 -7.78 -11.32 12.73
CA LEU A 109 -6.45 -11.58 13.26
C LEU A 109 -5.70 -12.62 12.42
N GLU A 110 -6.33 -13.76 12.09
CA GLU A 110 -5.67 -14.88 11.41
C GLU A 110 -5.36 -14.64 9.94
N PHE A 111 -6.20 -13.86 9.23
CA PHE A 111 -6.05 -13.65 7.79
C PHE A 111 -5.48 -12.27 7.44
N TYR A 112 -5.75 -11.26 8.28
CA TYR A 112 -5.40 -9.87 8.01
C TYR A 112 -4.45 -9.28 9.07
N ASP A 113 -4.00 -10.07 10.06
CA ASP A 113 -3.09 -9.62 11.13
C ASP A 113 -3.59 -8.34 11.83
N MET A 114 -4.92 -8.24 11.96
CA MET A 114 -5.58 -7.03 12.45
C MET A 114 -6.11 -7.22 13.88
N GLU A 115 -5.59 -6.41 14.79
CA GLU A 115 -5.97 -6.42 16.21
C GLU A 115 -7.29 -5.68 16.44
N PHE A 116 -7.99 -6.02 17.52
CA PHE A 116 -9.21 -5.32 17.95
C PHE A 116 -9.02 -4.70 19.32
N GLN A 117 -9.33 -3.41 19.43
CA GLN A 117 -9.22 -2.63 20.65
C GLN A 117 -10.58 -2.03 20.98
N GLU A 118 -11.11 -2.33 22.16
CA GLU A 118 -12.36 -1.73 22.61
C GLU A 118 -12.10 -0.31 23.13
N ILE A 119 -12.93 0.63 22.72
CA ILE A 119 -12.86 2.03 23.13
C ILE A 119 -14.20 2.53 23.66
N GLU A 120 -14.15 3.46 24.62
CA GLU A 120 -15.38 4.13 25.07
C GLU A 120 -15.80 5.19 24.06
N PRO A 121 -17.05 5.20 23.58
CA PRO A 121 -17.48 6.06 22.45
C PRO A 121 -17.42 7.57 22.73
N PHE A 122 -17.56 8.00 23.98
CA PHE A 122 -17.68 9.41 24.37
C PHE A 122 -16.50 9.96 25.20
N SER A 123 -15.51 9.11 25.50
CA SER A 123 -14.41 9.47 26.39
C SER A 123 -13.15 9.79 25.60
N ASN A 124 -13.05 11.02 25.06
CA ASN A 124 -11.93 11.45 24.21
C ASN A 124 -10.56 11.21 24.87
N THR A 125 -10.44 11.48 26.16
CA THR A 125 -9.20 11.24 26.91
C THR A 125 -8.84 9.75 26.96
N ARG A 126 -9.82 8.88 27.18
CA ARG A 126 -9.58 7.43 27.25
C ARG A 126 -9.30 6.83 25.87
N GLN A 127 -10.03 7.28 24.84
CA GLN A 127 -9.76 6.93 23.45
C GLN A 127 -8.34 7.31 23.05
N TYR A 128 -7.96 8.56 23.31
CA TYR A 128 -6.62 9.06 23.01
C TYR A 128 -5.55 8.24 23.73
N TYR A 129 -5.75 7.93 25.02
CA TYR A 129 -4.82 7.09 25.77
C TYR A 129 -4.68 5.68 25.17
N ILE A 130 -5.79 5.00 24.87
CA ILE A 130 -5.75 3.64 24.31
C ILE A 130 -5.06 3.61 22.95
N ILE A 131 -5.41 4.55 22.06
CA ILE A 131 -4.80 4.63 20.73
C ILE A 131 -3.31 4.97 20.85
N THR A 132 -2.94 5.89 21.74
CA THR A 132 -1.54 6.29 21.98
C THR A 132 -0.72 5.15 22.58
N GLU A 133 -1.29 4.37 23.52
CA GLU A 133 -0.61 3.20 24.08
C GLU A 133 -0.39 2.11 23.03
N TRP A 134 -1.42 1.81 22.22
CA TRP A 134 -1.28 0.89 21.09
C TRP A 134 -0.21 1.38 20.11
N ALA A 135 -0.20 2.68 19.83
CA ALA A 135 0.77 3.30 18.95
C ALA A 135 2.20 3.26 19.47
N ASN A 136 2.40 3.45 20.78
CA ASN A 136 3.71 3.36 21.42
C ASN A 136 4.27 1.93 21.33
N SER A 137 3.43 0.93 21.06
CA SER A 137 3.87 -0.44 20.75
C SER A 137 4.46 -0.58 19.32
N LEU A 138 4.28 0.43 18.46
CA LEU A 138 4.85 0.49 17.11
C LEU A 138 6.30 0.97 17.23
N ARG A 139 7.25 0.13 16.84
CA ARG A 139 8.68 0.48 16.91
C ARG A 139 9.06 1.31 15.69
N GLY A 140 9.58 2.52 15.90
CA GLY A 140 10.23 3.30 14.85
C GLY A 140 9.34 4.30 14.09
N VAL A 141 8.09 4.49 14.53
CA VAL A 141 7.19 5.51 13.97
C VAL A 141 7.00 6.63 14.99
N PRO A 142 7.48 7.86 14.73
CA PRO A 142 7.15 9.01 15.57
C PRO A 142 5.66 9.33 15.40
N MET A 143 4.85 8.95 16.39
CA MET A 143 3.39 8.94 16.26
C MET A 143 2.69 10.25 16.62
N ASN A 144 3.46 11.30 16.95
CA ASN A 144 2.91 12.62 17.31
C ASN A 144 2.01 13.23 16.22
N ASP A 145 2.02 12.69 15.01
CA ASP A 145 1.31 13.21 13.85
C ASP A 145 0.10 12.36 13.38
N ILE A 146 -0.19 11.19 13.97
CA ILE A 146 -1.30 10.32 13.49
C ILE A 146 -2.67 10.77 14.03
N LEU A 147 -2.70 11.39 15.21
CA LEU A 147 -3.93 11.89 15.84
C LEU A 147 -3.84 13.41 16.02
N VAL A 148 -4.00 14.15 14.91
CA VAL A 148 -3.84 15.61 14.90
C VAL A 148 -4.99 16.34 15.58
N GLU A 149 -6.19 15.75 15.63
CA GLU A 149 -7.36 16.37 16.26
C GLU A 149 -8.15 15.39 17.13
N PRO A 150 -8.58 15.79 18.34
CA PRO A 150 -9.52 15.00 19.13
C PRO A 150 -10.83 14.86 18.35
N TYR A 151 -11.35 13.64 18.25
CA TYR A 151 -12.65 13.39 17.62
C TYR A 151 -13.72 14.20 18.36
N GLY A 152 -14.21 15.29 17.76
CA GLY A 152 -15.23 16.14 18.35
C GLY A 152 -16.62 15.49 18.47
N LYS A 153 -16.73 14.20 18.14
CA LYS A 153 -17.96 13.39 18.09
C LYS A 153 -17.67 11.96 18.58
N GLU A 154 -18.75 11.23 18.82
CA GLU A 154 -18.72 9.81 19.15
C GLU A 154 -17.84 9.00 18.16
N LEU A 155 -16.81 8.32 18.69
CA LEU A 155 -15.95 7.45 17.89
C LEU A 155 -16.52 6.03 17.93
N SER A 156 -17.15 5.60 16.83
CA SER A 156 -17.72 4.25 16.72
C SER A 156 -16.72 3.21 16.21
N LEU A 157 -15.92 3.61 15.22
CA LEU A 157 -14.96 2.74 14.54
C LEU A 157 -13.79 3.58 14.03
N LEU A 158 -12.56 3.12 14.28
CA LEU A 158 -11.34 3.69 13.74
C LEU A 158 -10.43 2.54 13.33
N MET A 159 -9.90 2.61 12.11
CA MET A 159 -8.95 1.63 11.60
C MET A 159 -7.61 2.33 11.37
N ILE A 160 -6.55 1.79 11.97
CA ILE A 160 -5.19 2.29 11.79
C ILE A 160 -4.36 1.18 11.18
N ASN A 161 -3.66 1.53 10.10
CA ASN A 161 -2.68 0.67 9.46
C ASN A 161 -1.33 1.37 9.47
N GLU A 162 -0.35 0.73 10.09
CA GLU A 162 1.05 1.11 9.99
C GLU A 162 1.77 0.04 9.17
N TYR A 163 2.61 0.48 8.24
CA TYR A 163 3.48 -0.43 7.51
C TYR A 163 4.87 0.17 7.42
N THR A 164 5.86 -0.68 7.57
CA THR A 164 7.27 -0.36 7.41
C THR A 164 7.84 -1.29 6.36
N ILE A 165 8.49 -0.74 5.34
CA ILE A 165 9.17 -1.51 4.30
C ILE A 165 10.66 -1.52 4.62
N ARG A 166 11.25 -2.71 4.65
CA ARG A 166 12.69 -2.90 4.80
C ARG A 166 13.11 -4.13 4.03
N PHE A 167 13.86 -3.91 2.96
CA PHE A 167 14.38 -4.97 2.12
C PHE A 167 15.90 -4.88 1.99
N GLN A 168 16.49 -5.94 1.44
CA GLN A 168 17.90 -6.00 1.11
C GLN A 168 18.04 -6.18 -0.40
N TRP A 169 18.94 -5.40 -1.01
CA TRP A 169 19.34 -5.60 -2.40
C TRP A 169 20.06 -6.93 -2.55
N ARG A 170 19.75 -7.68 -3.62
CA ARG A 170 20.49 -8.90 -3.95
C ARG A 170 21.98 -8.62 -4.14
N THR A 171 22.28 -7.54 -4.85
CA THR A 171 23.63 -6.99 -4.99
C THR A 171 23.70 -5.65 -4.25
N PRO A 172 24.44 -5.53 -3.14
CA PRO A 172 24.49 -4.30 -2.37
C PRO A 172 25.32 -3.21 -3.07
N PHE A 173 24.91 -1.96 -2.88
CA PHE A 173 25.69 -0.80 -3.33
C PHE A 173 27.00 -0.68 -2.53
N LEU A 174 28.10 -0.37 -3.23
CA LEU A 174 29.36 -0.07 -2.59
C LEU A 174 29.31 1.30 -1.92
N LEU A 175 29.45 1.36 -0.59
CA LEU A 175 29.41 2.62 0.18
C LEU A 175 30.38 3.69 -0.34
N ARG A 176 31.58 3.27 -0.78
CA ARG A 176 32.60 4.17 -1.37
C ARG A 176 32.18 4.82 -2.70
N SER A 177 31.19 4.25 -3.38
CA SER A 177 30.62 4.77 -4.63
C SER A 177 29.51 5.78 -4.38
N THR A 178 28.98 5.87 -3.15
CA THR A 178 27.97 6.86 -2.78
C THR A 178 28.60 8.25 -2.68
N LYS A 179 28.03 9.23 -3.38
CA LYS A 179 28.57 10.60 -3.46
C LYS A 179 27.47 11.64 -3.29
N LYS A 180 27.85 12.83 -2.81
CA LYS A 180 26.98 14.00 -2.82
C LYS A 180 26.80 14.50 -4.25
N VAL A 181 25.57 14.58 -4.73
CA VAL A 181 25.21 15.10 -6.05
C VAL A 181 24.00 16.02 -5.94
N SER A 182 23.79 16.86 -6.95
CA SER A 182 22.58 17.68 -7.06
C SER A 182 21.41 16.84 -7.59
N PHE A 183 20.24 16.99 -7.00
CA PHE A 183 18.96 16.43 -7.44
C PHE A 183 17.98 17.57 -7.67
N THR A 184 17.41 17.64 -8.87
CA THR A 184 16.45 18.68 -9.25
C THR A 184 15.03 18.19 -9.00
N ASP A 185 14.27 18.91 -8.18
CA ASP A 185 12.87 18.61 -7.95
C ASP A 185 11.95 19.16 -9.05
N ILE A 186 10.65 18.86 -8.94
CA ILE A 186 9.64 19.29 -9.92
C ILE A 186 9.41 20.82 -9.95
N THR A 187 9.97 21.57 -9.01
CA THR A 187 9.97 23.04 -8.99
C THR A 187 11.28 23.63 -9.55
N ASN A 188 12.12 22.81 -10.17
CA ASN A 188 13.47 23.12 -10.62
C ASN A 188 14.42 23.58 -9.51
N LYS A 189 14.13 23.21 -8.25
CA LYS A 189 15.04 23.49 -7.13
C LYS A 189 16.02 22.34 -6.97
N GLU A 190 17.29 22.70 -6.80
CA GLU A 190 18.37 21.76 -6.59
C GLU A 190 18.56 21.43 -5.10
N HIS A 191 18.73 20.13 -4.82
CA HIS A 191 18.97 19.59 -3.49
C HIS A 191 20.23 18.71 -3.50
N MET A 192 21.12 18.91 -2.54
CA MET A 192 22.29 18.05 -2.39
C MET A 192 21.92 16.76 -1.67
N ILE A 193 21.98 15.63 -2.38
CA ILE A 193 21.64 14.30 -1.85
C ILE A 193 22.82 13.33 -1.91
N LEU A 194 22.76 12.27 -1.11
CA LEU A 194 23.68 11.13 -1.22
C LEU A 194 23.16 10.15 -2.28
N MET A 195 23.73 10.19 -3.48
CA MET A 195 23.38 9.28 -4.57
C MET A 195 24.22 8.02 -4.49
N MET A 196 23.55 6.88 -4.39
CA MET A 196 24.16 5.56 -4.50
C MET A 196 24.47 5.26 -5.97
N ARG A 197 25.56 4.54 -6.23
CA ARG A 197 25.95 4.14 -7.59
C ARG A 197 26.43 2.70 -7.64
N MET A 198 25.96 1.96 -8.62
CA MET A 198 26.45 0.63 -8.98
C MET A 198 26.37 0.45 -10.49
N VAL A 199 27.13 -0.52 -11.01
CA VAL A 199 27.08 -0.94 -12.41
C VAL A 199 26.82 -2.44 -12.37
N ASP A 200 25.69 -2.87 -12.92
CA ASP A 200 25.26 -4.26 -12.92
C ASP A 200 24.28 -4.53 -14.09
N TYR A 201 23.91 -5.79 -14.27
CA TYR A 201 22.89 -6.20 -15.24
C TYR A 201 21.53 -6.20 -14.59
N PHE A 202 20.65 -5.30 -15.05
CA PHE A 202 19.28 -5.21 -14.56
C PHE A 202 18.29 -5.46 -15.68
N LYS A 203 17.09 -5.92 -15.32
CA LYS A 203 15.96 -5.85 -16.24
C LYS A 203 15.61 -4.37 -16.41
N PHE A 204 15.69 -3.91 -17.64
CA PHE A 204 15.43 -2.54 -18.02
C PHE A 204 14.37 -2.52 -19.10
N TYR A 205 13.46 -1.56 -19.03
CA TYR A 205 12.43 -1.36 -20.03
C TYR A 205 12.26 0.13 -20.27
N ASN A 206 12.37 0.55 -21.54
CA ASN A 206 12.04 1.92 -21.93
C ASN A 206 10.63 1.92 -22.54
N ASP A 207 9.67 2.52 -21.84
CA ASP A 207 8.29 2.57 -22.25
C ASP A 207 8.04 3.85 -23.06
N LEU A 208 7.99 3.72 -24.38
CA LEU A 208 7.74 4.84 -25.28
C LEU A 208 6.30 5.40 -25.16
N TYR A 209 5.36 4.60 -24.66
CA TYR A 209 3.97 5.03 -24.48
C TYR A 209 3.81 5.83 -23.18
N LEU A 210 4.42 5.34 -22.10
CA LEU A 210 4.45 6.05 -20.82
C LEU A 210 5.50 7.17 -20.80
N LYS A 211 6.40 7.24 -21.79
CA LYS A 211 7.56 8.14 -21.83
C LYS A 211 8.35 8.06 -20.53
N ALA A 212 8.78 6.84 -20.20
CA ALA A 212 9.48 6.56 -18.96
C ALA A 212 10.40 5.35 -19.09
N SER A 213 11.51 5.43 -18.36
CA SER A 213 12.45 4.34 -18.16
C SER A 213 12.15 3.58 -16.87
N VAL A 214 12.14 2.26 -16.93
CA VAL A 214 11.89 1.37 -15.79
C VAL A 214 13.12 0.48 -15.56
N VAL A 215 13.63 0.47 -14.34
CA VAL A 215 14.68 -0.46 -13.89
C VAL A 215 14.11 -1.34 -12.79
N PHE A 216 14.26 -2.66 -12.92
CA PHE A 216 13.92 -3.61 -11.86
C PHE A 216 15.19 -4.06 -11.14
N ILE A 217 15.27 -3.73 -9.85
CA ILE A 217 16.40 -4.04 -8.98
C ILE A 217 16.01 -5.25 -8.11
N PRO A 218 16.71 -6.40 -8.24
CA PRO A 218 16.38 -7.61 -7.50
C PRO A 218 16.66 -7.46 -6.01
N LEU A 219 15.74 -7.98 -5.20
CA LEU A 219 15.91 -8.12 -3.75
C LEU A 219 16.51 -9.49 -3.40
N VAL A 220 16.94 -9.67 -2.15
CA VAL A 220 17.45 -10.96 -1.66
C VAL A 220 16.40 -12.06 -1.75
N ASP A 221 15.15 -11.72 -1.43
CA ASP A 221 14.03 -12.64 -1.58
C ASP A 221 13.76 -12.93 -3.06
N GLN A 222 13.71 -14.22 -3.39
CA GLN A 222 13.55 -14.70 -4.75
C GLN A 222 12.22 -14.18 -5.32
N ASP A 223 12.26 -13.76 -6.58
CA ASP A 223 11.11 -13.24 -7.35
C ASP A 223 10.51 -11.91 -6.88
N ILE A 224 11.16 -11.19 -5.95
CA ILE A 224 10.76 -9.83 -5.56
C ILE A 224 11.76 -8.79 -6.10
N PHE A 225 11.22 -7.70 -6.64
CA PHE A 225 11.98 -6.60 -7.25
C PHE A 225 11.48 -5.25 -6.73
N ALA A 226 12.40 -4.30 -6.53
CA ALA A 226 12.03 -2.89 -6.51
C ALA A 226 12.04 -2.37 -7.95
N ALA A 227 10.99 -1.66 -8.34
CA ALA A 227 10.93 -0.98 -9.64
C ALA A 227 11.18 0.52 -9.44
N ALA A 228 12.19 1.06 -10.12
CA ALA A 228 12.39 2.50 -10.26
C ALA A 228 11.85 2.93 -11.62
N VAL A 229 10.85 3.81 -11.63
CA VAL A 229 10.26 4.37 -12.84
C VAL A 229 10.62 5.84 -12.92
N LEU A 230 11.32 6.24 -13.98
CA LEU A 230 11.78 7.60 -14.20
C LEU A 230 11.11 8.14 -15.47
N PRO A 231 10.31 9.22 -15.39
CA PRO A 231 9.80 9.91 -16.57
C PRO A 231 10.94 10.44 -17.45
N ASP A 232 10.72 10.49 -18.76
CA ASP A 232 11.61 11.17 -19.71
C ASP A 232 11.60 12.70 -19.46
N GLU A 233 12.58 13.41 -20.02
CA GLU A 233 12.78 14.86 -19.79
C GLU A 233 11.58 15.74 -20.18
N ASP A 234 10.77 15.29 -21.15
CA ASP A 234 9.56 15.98 -21.62
C ASP A 234 8.27 15.52 -20.89
N ASN A 235 8.41 14.72 -19.84
CA ASN A 235 7.32 14.15 -19.06
C ASN A 235 7.52 14.40 -17.55
N ASN A 236 6.49 14.15 -16.74
CA ASN A 236 6.58 14.29 -15.29
C ASN A 236 5.83 13.17 -14.56
N VAL A 237 6.07 13.04 -13.24
CA VAL A 237 5.49 11.98 -12.41
C VAL A 237 3.95 12.03 -12.40
N ILE A 238 3.35 13.22 -12.47
CA ILE A 238 1.90 13.40 -12.44
C ILE A 238 1.28 12.86 -13.74
N GLU A 239 1.84 13.21 -14.89
CA GLU A 239 1.41 12.72 -16.21
C GLU A 239 1.65 11.23 -16.36
N LEU A 240 2.83 10.76 -15.93
CA LEU A 240 3.15 9.33 -15.88
C LEU A 240 2.08 8.54 -15.11
N LEU A 241 1.74 8.94 -13.88
CA LEU A 241 0.76 8.21 -13.06
C LEU A 241 -0.67 8.24 -13.64
N LYS A 242 -1.04 9.32 -14.34
CA LYS A 242 -2.32 9.39 -15.05
C LYS A 242 -2.40 8.36 -16.18
N ASN A 243 -1.29 8.11 -16.86
CA ASN A 243 -1.21 7.22 -18.02
C ASN A 243 -0.94 5.75 -17.65
N MET A 244 -0.32 5.49 -16.49
CA MET A 244 -0.15 4.14 -15.94
C MET A 244 -1.51 3.43 -15.83
N ASN A 245 -1.58 2.17 -16.24
CA ASN A 245 -2.78 1.35 -16.11
C ASN A 245 -2.38 -0.13 -16.00
N VAL A 246 -3.33 -0.97 -15.61
CA VAL A 246 -3.10 -2.41 -15.36
C VAL A 246 -3.14 -3.24 -16.65
N ARG A 247 -3.40 -2.65 -17.82
CA ARG A 247 -3.57 -3.43 -19.04
C ARG A 247 -2.23 -3.98 -19.51
N PHE A 248 -2.16 -5.29 -19.59
CA PHE A 248 -1.10 -6.01 -20.28
C PHE A 248 -1.19 -5.72 -21.78
N VAL A 249 -0.31 -4.86 -22.29
CA VAL A 249 0.01 -4.89 -23.71
C VAL A 249 1.08 -5.97 -23.88
N VAL A 250 0.69 -7.12 -24.43
CA VAL A 250 1.63 -8.16 -24.86
C VAL A 250 2.39 -7.59 -26.06
N TYR A 251 3.45 -6.85 -25.80
CA TYR A 251 4.49 -6.65 -26.81
C TYR A 251 5.37 -7.90 -26.77
N SER A 252 5.34 -8.65 -27.87
CA SER A 252 6.25 -9.77 -28.11
C SER A 252 7.69 -9.34 -27.85
N GLU A 253 8.33 -10.04 -26.92
CA GLU A 253 9.75 -10.11 -26.58
C GLU A 253 10.71 -9.19 -27.34
N GLN A 254 11.24 -8.19 -26.62
CA GLN A 254 12.68 -7.93 -26.62
C GLN A 254 13.17 -8.02 -25.18
N LYS A 255 13.54 -9.23 -24.75
CA LYS A 255 14.37 -9.44 -23.55
C LYS A 255 15.74 -8.85 -23.85
N ASN A 256 15.92 -7.58 -23.58
CA ASN A 256 17.23 -6.96 -23.65
C ASN A 256 17.67 -6.67 -22.21
N GLU A 257 18.56 -7.52 -21.69
CA GLU A 257 19.34 -7.19 -20.50
C GLU A 257 20.40 -6.17 -20.95
N TYR A 258 20.35 -4.97 -20.36
CA TYR A 258 21.32 -3.93 -20.64
C TYR A 258 22.18 -3.70 -19.40
N MET A 259 23.46 -3.42 -19.64
CA MET A 259 24.33 -2.88 -18.61
C MET A 259 23.86 -1.46 -18.30
N VAL A 260 23.39 -1.23 -17.08
CA VAL A 260 22.99 0.11 -16.61
C VAL A 260 24.11 0.67 -15.73
N SER A 261 24.56 1.89 -16.01
CA SER A 261 25.79 2.50 -15.47
C SER A 261 25.60 3.69 -14.55
#